data_AF-A0A8H4VAI8-F1
#
_entry.id   AF-A0A8H4VAI8-F1
#
_cell.length_a   1.000
_cell.length_b   1.000
_cell.length_c   1.000
_cell.angle_alpha   90.00
_cell.angle_beta   90.00
_cell.angle_gamma   90.00
#
_symmetry.space_group_name_H-M   'P 1'
#
loop_
_entity.id
_entity.type
_entity.pdbx_description
1 polymer ?
#
loop_
_entity_poly.entity_id
_entity_poly.type
_entity_poly.pdbx_seq_one_letter_code
_entity_poly.pdbx_strand_id
1 'polypeptide(L)'
;MKHQRPFLFLVSVCVAAAELRPWLQPPVREVDARRCGGPVGFMDLICGTRRYCEAFDGAMNRTDFAYGSTRECFDHHEPEPAGGAVVVSEPGPLLDWVEAVPEHVDSCVLGIRFITEKMCGTKRYCEALATLGMARAEQRFVSKAECLAAHTPNPNKKGKQKLLPWIAGRDGDRLCGIYGWREDLCGTQRYCDSIDAEPELGDGRFDSAAECYAAHEPRPAGSAARKKSLRMAWHFQHSPRIRQWCVEQRFWNIACGTEGYCEGYDIDFNNTDARFKSRAACLEAFEDRPMLHQVNEVELP
;
A
#
# COMPACT_ATOMS: atom_id res chain seq x y z
N MET A 1 19.62 14.27 76.61
CA MET A 1 18.62 13.94 75.58
C MET A 1 18.98 14.74 74.33
N LYS A 2 19.53 14.10 73.30
CA LYS A 2 19.93 14.73 72.03
C LYS A 2 18.83 14.46 71.00
N HIS A 3 18.16 15.51 70.54
CA HIS A 3 17.13 15.41 69.50
C HIS A 3 17.78 15.14 68.13
N GLN A 4 17.55 13.94 67.58
CA GLN A 4 17.78 13.63 66.18
C GLN A 4 16.66 14.25 65.34
N ARG A 5 17.02 15.09 64.36
CA ARG A 5 16.12 15.57 63.32
C ARG A 5 16.04 14.52 62.20
N PRO A 6 14.85 14.21 61.66
CA PRO A 6 14.72 13.29 60.54
C PRO A 6 15.18 13.97 59.25
N PHE A 7 16.06 13.29 58.51
CA PHE A 7 16.41 13.64 57.13
C PHE A 7 15.25 13.19 56.22
N LEU A 8 14.57 14.14 55.60
CA LEU A 8 13.65 13.89 54.49
C LEU A 8 14.49 13.61 53.23
N PHE A 9 14.47 12.35 52.78
CA PHE A 9 14.96 11.99 51.45
C PHE A 9 13.92 12.41 50.41
N LEU A 10 14.24 13.47 49.65
CA LEU A 10 13.55 13.80 48.40
C LEU A 10 13.93 12.74 47.35
N VAL A 11 13.03 11.81 47.09
CA VAL A 11 13.12 10.92 45.93
C VAL A 11 12.71 11.72 44.71
N SER A 12 13.68 12.18 43.93
CA SER A 12 13.45 12.79 42.63
C SER A 12 13.10 11.70 41.63
N VAL A 13 11.82 11.52 41.34
CA VAL A 13 11.36 10.66 40.24
C VAL A 13 11.56 11.44 38.95
N CYS A 14 12.68 11.19 38.26
CA CYS A 14 12.84 11.62 36.88
C CYS A 14 11.92 10.77 36.01
N VAL A 15 10.69 11.22 35.78
CA VAL A 15 9.87 10.72 34.68
C VAL A 15 10.55 11.20 33.41
N ALA A 16 11.23 10.29 32.69
CA ALA A 16 11.64 10.56 31.33
C ALA A 16 10.36 10.88 30.54
N ALA A 17 10.15 12.14 30.19
CA ALA A 17 9.09 12.50 29.26
C ALA A 17 9.35 11.72 27.97
N ALA A 18 8.40 10.87 27.58
CA ALA A 18 8.45 10.27 26.26
C ALA A 18 8.50 11.42 25.24
N GLU A 19 9.49 11.38 24.35
CA GLU A 19 9.59 12.36 23.28
C GLU A 19 8.35 12.22 22.39
N LEU A 20 7.56 13.30 22.29
CA LEU A 20 6.36 13.33 21.47
C LEU A 20 6.77 13.18 20.00
N ARG A 21 5.92 12.54 19.20
CA ARG A 21 6.12 12.49 17.75
C ARG A 21 5.85 13.88 17.16
N PRO A 22 6.62 14.32 16.15
CA PRO A 22 6.40 15.62 15.54
C PRO A 22 5.03 15.68 14.89
N TRP A 23 4.39 16.86 14.90
CA TRP A 23 3.16 17.09 14.15
C TRP A 23 3.44 17.17 12.65
N LEU A 24 2.84 16.30 11.86
CA LEU A 24 2.99 16.26 10.41
C LEU A 24 1.81 16.93 9.71
N GLN A 25 2.13 17.83 8.77
CA GLN A 25 1.15 18.34 7.81
C GLN A 25 0.98 17.36 6.65
N PRO A 26 -0.20 17.31 6.00
CA PRO A 26 -0.37 16.53 4.78
C PRO A 26 0.64 16.96 3.70
N PRO A 27 1.04 16.04 2.80
CA PRO A 27 1.94 16.37 1.69
C PRO A 27 1.43 17.54 0.86
N VAL A 28 2.33 18.46 0.48
CA VAL A 28 1.99 19.64 -0.35
C VAL A 28 1.61 19.23 -1.78
N ARG A 29 2.21 18.15 -2.28
CA ARG A 29 1.94 17.62 -3.61
C ARG A 29 0.61 16.88 -3.61
N GLU A 30 -0.33 17.33 -4.45
CA GLU A 30 -1.67 16.75 -4.55
C GLU A 30 -1.65 15.24 -4.85
N VAL A 31 -0.72 14.79 -5.71
CA VAL A 31 -0.57 13.37 -6.05
C VAL A 31 -0.19 12.49 -4.86
N ASP A 32 0.53 13.05 -3.88
CA ASP A 32 0.92 12.33 -2.68
C ASP A 32 -0.21 12.40 -1.63
N ALA A 33 -0.83 13.58 -1.47
CA ALA A 33 -1.94 13.79 -0.54
C ALA A 33 -3.19 12.96 -0.87
N ARG A 34 -3.51 12.76 -2.17
CA ARG A 34 -4.67 11.95 -2.60
C ARG A 34 -4.60 10.48 -2.21
N ARG A 35 -3.41 9.99 -1.82
CA ARG A 35 -3.22 8.59 -1.38
C ARG A 35 -3.78 8.36 0.02
N CYS A 36 -3.90 9.40 0.84
CA CYS A 36 -4.42 9.30 2.19
C CYS A 36 -5.85 8.74 2.21
N GLY A 37 -6.05 7.65 2.97
CA GLY A 37 -7.35 7.00 3.09
C GLY A 37 -7.79 6.31 1.80
N GLY A 38 -6.87 6.01 0.87
CA GLY A 38 -7.05 5.08 -0.25
C GLY A 38 -6.51 3.68 0.08
N PRO A 39 -6.14 2.86 -0.92
CA PRO A 39 -5.64 1.50 -0.71
C PRO A 39 -4.44 1.39 0.26
N VAL A 40 -3.63 2.43 0.39
CA VAL A 40 -2.50 2.48 1.36
C VAL A 40 -2.94 2.69 2.81
N GLY A 41 -4.21 3.07 3.05
CA GLY A 41 -4.75 3.35 4.37
C GLY A 41 -4.46 4.77 4.87
N PHE A 42 -4.56 4.93 6.20
CA PHE A 42 -4.24 6.17 6.91
C PHE A 42 -2.88 6.01 7.59
N MET A 43 -1.89 6.74 7.08
CA MET A 43 -0.56 6.79 7.67
C MET A 43 -0.22 8.25 7.95
N ASP A 44 0.38 8.52 9.12
CA ASP A 44 0.72 9.86 9.59
C ASP A 44 1.45 10.69 8.52
N LEU A 45 2.46 10.07 7.88
CA LEU A 45 3.30 10.72 6.88
C LEU A 45 2.55 11.18 5.60
N ILE A 46 1.53 10.43 5.15
CA ILE A 46 0.78 10.77 3.91
C ILE A 46 -0.52 11.51 4.18
N CYS A 47 -1.07 11.36 5.39
CA CYS A 47 -2.33 11.95 5.79
C CYS A 47 -2.17 13.24 6.60
N GLY A 48 -0.99 13.47 7.18
CA GLY A 48 -0.81 14.39 8.29
C GLY A 48 -1.44 13.85 9.59
N THR A 49 -0.94 14.35 10.72
CA THR A 49 -1.27 13.85 12.06
C THR A 49 -2.75 13.96 12.38
N ARG A 50 -3.39 15.07 12.00
CA ARG A 50 -4.83 15.26 12.24
C ARG A 50 -5.66 14.12 11.64
N ARG A 51 -5.55 13.92 10.32
CA ARG A 51 -6.39 12.94 9.59
C ARG A 51 -5.99 11.50 9.91
N TYR A 52 -4.72 11.25 10.21
CA TYR A 52 -4.26 9.96 10.71
C TYR A 52 -4.86 9.64 12.09
N CYS A 53 -4.79 10.55 13.06
CA CYS A 53 -5.35 10.33 14.38
C CYS A 53 -6.88 10.20 14.36
N GLU A 54 -7.59 11.04 13.61
CA GLU A 54 -9.05 10.95 13.45
C GLU A 54 -9.52 9.60 12.86
N ALA A 55 -8.65 8.90 12.12
CA ALA A 55 -8.98 7.60 11.55
C ALA A 55 -9.08 6.48 12.59
N PHE A 56 -8.55 6.63 13.80
CA PHE A 56 -8.63 5.57 14.82
C PHE A 56 -10.04 5.35 15.35
N ASP A 57 -10.88 6.38 15.41
CA ASP A 57 -12.29 6.22 15.79
C ASP A 57 -13.19 5.98 14.56
N GLY A 58 -12.78 6.45 13.37
CA GLY A 58 -13.59 6.39 12.15
C GLY A 58 -13.35 5.17 11.25
N ALA A 59 -12.11 4.69 11.17
CA ALA A 59 -11.66 3.68 10.22
C ALA A 59 -10.43 2.92 10.74
N MET A 60 -10.47 2.46 12.01
CA MET A 60 -9.34 1.81 12.70
C MET A 60 -8.71 0.68 11.90
N ASN A 61 -9.50 -0.10 11.17
CA ASN A 61 -9.02 -1.22 10.36
C ASN A 61 -8.21 -0.80 9.12
N ARG A 62 -8.09 0.50 8.88
CA ARG A 62 -7.31 1.13 7.81
C ARG A 62 -6.15 1.96 8.33
N THR A 63 -5.88 1.90 9.63
CA THR A 63 -4.67 2.44 10.25
C THR A 63 -3.65 1.32 10.46
N ASP A 64 -2.53 1.64 11.11
CA ASP A 64 -1.52 0.67 11.57
C ASP A 64 -1.86 0.05 12.94
N PHE A 65 -3.04 0.35 13.50
CA PHE A 65 -3.48 -0.08 14.83
C PHE A 65 -2.53 0.35 15.97
N ALA A 66 -1.73 1.40 15.76
CA ALA A 66 -0.77 1.87 16.76
C ALA A 66 -1.42 2.45 18.03
N TYR A 67 -2.66 2.91 17.93
CA TYR A 67 -3.41 3.54 19.02
C TYR A 67 -4.82 2.93 19.12
N GLY A 68 -5.44 3.01 20.30
CA GLY A 68 -6.80 2.55 20.53
C GLY A 68 -7.87 3.62 20.29
N SER A 69 -7.50 4.90 20.13
CA SER A 69 -8.44 5.99 19.87
C SER A 69 -7.78 7.22 19.26
N THR A 70 -8.60 8.14 18.71
CA THR A 70 -8.13 9.45 18.25
C THR A 70 -7.41 10.23 19.34
N ARG A 71 -7.95 10.22 20.57
CA ARG A 71 -7.38 10.95 21.71
C ARG A 71 -6.00 10.41 22.07
N GLU A 72 -5.87 9.11 22.19
CA GLU A 72 -4.60 8.46 22.50
C GLU A 72 -3.55 8.80 21.43
N CYS A 73 -3.93 8.77 20.15
CA CYS A 73 -3.03 9.18 19.07
C CYS A 73 -2.53 10.63 19.25
N PHE A 74 -3.41 11.59 19.52
CA PHE A 74 -3.01 12.98 19.73
C PHE A 74 -2.15 13.18 20.99
N ASP A 75 -2.40 12.43 22.07
CA ASP A 75 -1.59 12.49 23.29
C ASP A 75 -0.12 12.03 23.06
N HIS A 76 0.15 11.32 21.95
CA HIS A 76 1.48 10.88 21.52
C HIS A 76 2.17 11.79 20.50
N HIS A 77 1.51 12.86 20.04
CA HIS A 77 2.06 13.82 19.07
C HIS A 77 2.24 15.20 19.70
N GLU A 78 3.13 15.98 19.11
CA GLU A 78 3.23 17.41 19.38
C GLU A 78 1.90 18.10 19.06
N PRO A 79 1.56 19.20 19.74
CA PRO A 79 0.37 19.96 19.43
C PRO A 79 0.39 20.51 18.00
N GLU A 80 -0.79 20.61 17.38
CA GLU A 80 -0.93 21.24 16.08
C GLU A 80 -0.35 22.67 16.08
N PRO A 81 0.58 22.99 15.15
CA PRO A 81 1.18 24.31 15.07
C PRO A 81 0.13 25.40 14.83
N ALA A 82 0.18 26.47 15.64
CA ALA A 82 -0.69 27.63 15.45
C ALA A 82 -0.44 28.25 14.07
N GLY A 83 -1.49 28.35 13.26
CA GLY A 83 -1.43 28.96 11.93
C GLY A 83 -1.15 28.00 10.77
N GLY A 84 -1.07 26.68 11.00
CA GLY A 84 -0.97 25.69 9.93
C GLY A 84 0.30 25.82 9.06
N ALA A 85 1.35 26.44 9.60
CA ALA A 85 2.59 26.64 8.87
C ALA A 85 3.22 25.28 8.49
N VAL A 86 3.43 25.07 7.20
CA VAL A 86 4.19 23.92 6.70
C VAL A 86 5.66 24.22 6.94
N VAL A 87 6.28 23.49 7.85
CA VAL A 87 7.74 23.54 8.02
C VAL A 87 8.35 22.77 6.86
N VAL A 88 8.77 23.48 5.82
CA VAL A 88 9.62 22.91 4.77
C VAL A 88 11.04 22.93 5.31
N SER A 89 11.56 21.78 5.69
CA SER A 89 12.98 21.64 6.03
C SER A 89 13.83 21.90 4.78
N GLU A 90 14.94 22.63 4.94
CA GLU A 90 15.89 22.76 3.83
C GLU A 90 16.47 21.39 3.47
N PRO A 91 16.79 21.15 2.18
CA PRO A 91 17.39 19.89 1.77
C PRO A 91 18.71 19.70 2.52
N GLY A 92 18.78 18.65 3.33
CA GLY A 92 20.04 18.21 3.93
C GLY A 92 21.04 17.72 2.88
N PRO A 93 22.25 17.32 3.30
CA PRO A 93 23.17 16.62 2.41
C PRO A 93 22.51 15.37 1.83
N LEU A 94 22.84 15.04 0.57
CA LEU A 94 22.35 13.81 -0.06
C LEU A 94 22.79 12.58 0.72
N LEU A 95 21.87 11.63 0.86
CA LEU A 95 22.12 10.33 1.46
C LEU A 95 22.88 9.42 0.48
N ASP A 96 23.76 8.57 1.01
CA ASP A 96 24.51 7.63 0.20
C ASP A 96 23.60 6.57 -0.44
N TRP A 97 23.91 6.18 -1.67
CA TRP A 97 23.20 5.08 -2.33
C TRP A 97 23.56 3.73 -1.68
N VAL A 98 22.55 3.00 -1.23
CA VAL A 98 22.68 1.68 -0.61
C VAL A 98 22.32 0.59 -1.60
N GLU A 99 23.22 -0.36 -1.80
CA GLU A 99 22.95 -1.56 -2.60
C GLU A 99 22.15 -2.60 -1.80
N ALA A 100 21.30 -3.34 -2.51
CA ALA A 100 20.48 -4.38 -1.90
C ALA A 100 21.34 -5.54 -1.37
N VAL A 101 20.94 -6.11 -0.23
CA VAL A 101 21.57 -7.30 0.34
C VAL A 101 21.03 -8.54 -0.42
N PRO A 102 21.87 -9.32 -1.13
CA PRO A 102 21.41 -10.42 -1.98
C PRO A 102 20.56 -11.47 -1.24
N GLU A 103 20.88 -11.73 0.02
CA GLU A 103 20.19 -12.70 0.89
C GLU A 103 18.75 -12.28 1.24
N HIS A 104 18.35 -11.04 0.93
CA HIS A 104 17.05 -10.48 1.28
C HIS A 104 16.18 -10.13 0.07
N VAL A 105 16.65 -10.36 -1.17
CA VAL A 105 15.95 -9.97 -2.40
C VAL A 105 14.51 -10.48 -2.43
N ASP A 106 14.28 -11.76 -2.12
CA ASP A 106 12.94 -12.33 -2.13
C ASP A 106 12.02 -11.71 -1.07
N SER A 107 12.57 -11.36 0.09
CA SER A 107 11.83 -10.69 1.17
C SER A 107 11.42 -9.26 0.79
N CYS A 108 12.22 -8.59 -0.03
CA CYS A 108 11.98 -7.22 -0.47
C CYS A 108 10.94 -7.13 -1.61
N VAL A 109 10.75 -8.19 -2.39
CA VAL A 109 9.78 -8.22 -3.49
C VAL A 109 8.43 -8.78 -3.03
N LEU A 110 8.43 -9.97 -2.41
CA LEU A 110 7.19 -10.72 -2.11
C LEU A 110 7.00 -11.01 -0.61
N GLY A 111 7.96 -10.64 0.24
CA GLY A 111 7.93 -10.95 1.65
C GLY A 111 6.94 -10.10 2.45
N ILE A 112 6.51 -10.65 3.60
CA ILE A 112 5.77 -9.93 4.64
C ILE A 112 6.67 -9.04 5.51
N ARG A 113 7.99 -9.11 5.31
CA ARG A 113 8.96 -8.35 6.11
C ARG A 113 8.93 -6.87 5.75
N PHE A 114 9.44 -6.05 6.68
CA PHE A 114 9.65 -4.62 6.47
C PHE A 114 10.65 -4.37 5.35
N ILE A 115 10.38 -3.34 4.55
CA ILE A 115 11.24 -2.86 3.47
C ILE A 115 12.09 -1.73 4.06
N THR A 116 13.29 -2.07 4.51
CA THR A 116 14.26 -1.06 4.95
C THR A 116 15.29 -0.83 3.86
N GLU A 117 15.82 0.38 3.77
CA GLU A 117 16.87 0.71 2.81
C GLU A 117 18.11 -0.17 3.02
N LYS A 118 18.50 -0.39 4.28
CA LYS A 118 19.65 -1.24 4.63
C LYS A 118 19.51 -2.68 4.11
N MET A 119 18.30 -3.23 4.06
CA MET A 119 18.07 -4.60 3.59
C MET A 119 17.83 -4.66 2.09
N CYS A 120 16.99 -3.76 1.57
CA CYS A 120 16.46 -3.83 0.22
C CYS A 120 17.19 -2.92 -0.78
N GLY A 121 18.12 -2.08 -0.31
CA GLY A 121 18.79 -1.06 -1.10
C GLY A 121 17.89 0.13 -1.42
N THR A 122 18.51 1.26 -1.76
CA THR A 122 17.83 2.54 -2.04
C THR A 122 16.79 2.40 -3.14
N LYS A 123 17.11 1.68 -4.23
CA LYS A 123 16.18 1.50 -5.35
C LYS A 123 14.85 0.90 -4.90
N ARG A 124 14.89 -0.32 -4.33
CA ARG A 124 13.66 -1.04 -3.98
C ARG A 124 12.92 -0.36 -2.83
N TYR A 125 13.65 0.22 -1.88
CA TYR A 125 13.08 1.00 -0.80
C TYR A 125 12.28 2.20 -1.33
N CYS A 126 12.88 3.04 -2.19
CA CYS A 126 12.17 4.16 -2.78
C CYS A 126 11.01 3.73 -3.70
N GLU A 127 11.16 2.65 -4.47
CA GLU A 127 10.06 2.10 -5.30
C GLU A 127 8.85 1.67 -4.45
N ALA A 128 9.07 1.11 -3.26
CA ALA A 128 7.98 0.71 -2.37
C ALA A 128 7.12 1.90 -1.91
N LEU A 129 7.70 3.10 -1.83
CA LEU A 129 6.98 4.31 -1.43
C LEU A 129 5.97 4.80 -2.48
N ALA A 130 6.02 4.30 -3.71
CA ALA A 130 5.01 4.53 -4.74
C ALA A 130 3.82 3.56 -4.68
N THR A 131 3.87 2.52 -3.83
CA THR A 131 2.89 1.43 -3.83
C THR A 131 2.31 1.14 -2.45
N LEU A 132 1.46 0.11 -2.35
CA LEU A 132 1.06 -0.48 -1.06
C LEU A 132 2.26 -0.95 -0.22
N GLY A 133 3.43 -1.14 -0.84
CA GLY A 133 4.68 -1.47 -0.14
C GLY A 133 5.09 -0.42 0.89
N MET A 134 4.63 0.83 0.74
CA MET A 134 4.85 1.94 1.67
C MET A 134 4.45 1.59 3.10
N ALA A 135 3.35 0.87 3.31
CA ALA A 135 2.90 0.48 4.65
C ALA A 135 3.91 -0.42 5.39
N ARG A 136 4.80 -1.09 4.64
CA ARG A 136 5.89 -1.92 5.17
C ARG A 136 7.26 -1.24 5.05
N ALA A 137 7.34 -0.09 4.38
CA ALA A 137 8.59 0.63 4.23
C ALA A 137 8.86 1.46 5.48
N GLU A 138 10.14 1.67 5.78
CA GLU A 138 10.52 2.68 6.75
C GLU A 138 10.00 4.06 6.28
N GLN A 139 9.12 4.68 7.06
CA GLN A 139 8.33 5.85 6.63
C GLN A 139 9.14 7.14 6.78
N ARG A 140 10.20 7.31 5.98
CA ARG A 140 11.07 8.51 5.99
C ARG A 140 10.75 9.52 4.89
N PHE A 141 10.08 9.09 3.83
CA PHE A 141 9.75 9.92 2.68
C PHE A 141 8.29 9.67 2.26
N VAL A 142 7.60 10.70 1.75
CA VAL A 142 6.19 10.60 1.33
C VAL A 142 6.04 9.94 -0.04
N SER A 143 7.11 9.89 -0.83
CA SER A 143 7.05 9.41 -2.22
C SER A 143 8.36 8.80 -2.73
N LYS A 144 8.26 8.00 -3.79
CA LYS A 144 9.42 7.51 -4.57
C LYS A 144 10.29 8.66 -5.08
N ALA A 145 9.66 9.70 -5.62
CA ALA A 145 10.36 10.82 -6.23
C ALA A 145 11.19 11.62 -5.20
N GLU A 146 10.60 11.90 -4.03
CA GLU A 146 11.29 12.54 -2.92
C GLU A 146 12.43 11.68 -2.39
N CYS A 147 12.17 10.39 -2.16
CA CYS A 147 13.19 9.44 -1.70
C CYS A 147 14.39 9.40 -2.64
N LEU A 148 14.17 9.26 -3.96
CA LEU A 148 15.27 9.25 -4.94
C LEU A 148 16.01 10.59 -5.03
N ALA A 149 15.31 11.72 -4.88
CA ALA A 149 15.92 13.05 -4.87
C ALA A 149 16.79 13.30 -3.63
N ALA A 150 16.49 12.63 -2.51
CA ALA A 150 17.27 12.73 -1.28
C ALA A 150 18.56 11.89 -1.31
N HIS A 151 18.80 11.09 -2.35
CA HIS A 151 19.96 10.21 -2.45
C HIS A 151 20.93 10.63 -3.55
N THR A 152 22.20 10.27 -3.35
CA THR A 152 23.20 10.28 -4.41
C THR A 152 22.75 9.36 -5.57
N PRO A 153 23.09 9.68 -6.84
CA PRO A 153 22.72 8.83 -7.96
C PRO A 153 23.30 7.42 -7.84
N ASN A 154 22.56 6.42 -8.32
CA ASN A 154 23.03 5.03 -8.35
C ASN A 154 24.40 4.92 -9.07
N PRO A 155 25.48 4.53 -8.36
CA PRO A 155 26.83 4.47 -8.93
C PRO A 155 26.98 3.38 -9.99
N ASN A 156 26.12 2.37 -9.94
CA ASN A 156 26.07 1.21 -10.83
C ASN A 156 25.13 1.39 -12.03
N LYS A 157 24.59 2.59 -12.26
CA LYS A 157 23.80 2.91 -13.46
C LYS A 157 24.71 3.02 -14.70
N LYS A 158 25.35 1.92 -15.11
CA LYS A 158 26.22 1.86 -16.29
C LYS A 158 25.73 0.78 -17.26
N GLY A 159 25.45 1.21 -18.49
CA GLY A 159 25.16 0.32 -19.62
C GLY A 159 23.70 0.28 -20.03
N LYS A 160 23.46 -0.22 -21.25
CA LYS A 160 22.12 -0.59 -21.72
C LYS A 160 21.64 -1.76 -20.87
N GLN A 161 20.58 -1.57 -20.09
CA GLN A 161 19.93 -2.68 -19.42
C GLN A 161 19.43 -3.67 -20.46
N LYS A 162 19.63 -4.96 -20.20
CA LYS A 162 19.00 -6.02 -20.97
C LYS A 162 17.48 -5.84 -20.84
N LEU A 163 16.78 -5.89 -21.97
CA LEU A 163 15.31 -5.85 -21.96
C LEU A 163 14.76 -7.02 -21.15
N LEU A 164 13.68 -6.75 -20.42
CA LEU A 164 12.92 -7.74 -19.68
C LEU A 164 12.11 -8.60 -20.66
N PRO A 165 11.98 -9.92 -20.44
CA PRO A 165 11.23 -10.78 -21.34
C PRO A 165 9.74 -10.41 -21.34
N TRP A 166 9.10 -10.46 -22.51
CA TRP A 166 7.65 -10.35 -22.59
C TRP A 166 6.99 -11.64 -22.08
N ILE A 167 6.16 -11.55 -21.04
CA ILE A 167 5.48 -12.71 -20.45
C ILE A 167 3.96 -12.62 -20.59
N ALA A 168 3.32 -13.77 -20.84
CA ALA A 168 1.87 -13.84 -21.06
C ALA A 168 1.04 -13.73 -19.76
N GLY A 169 1.67 -13.96 -18.60
CA GLY A 169 1.01 -14.11 -17.30
C GLY A 169 0.51 -15.53 -17.04
N ARG A 170 0.36 -15.89 -15.76
CA ARG A 170 -0.13 -17.19 -15.28
C ARG A 170 -1.37 -17.04 -14.41
N ASP A 171 -2.41 -16.40 -14.94
CA ASP A 171 -3.65 -16.08 -14.20
C ASP A 171 -4.67 -17.22 -14.17
N GLY A 172 -4.23 -18.45 -13.88
CA GLY A 172 -5.10 -19.63 -13.83
C GLY A 172 -6.20 -19.52 -12.76
N ASP A 173 -5.86 -18.92 -11.63
CA ASP A 173 -6.75 -18.70 -10.49
C ASP A 173 -7.58 -17.41 -10.60
N ARG A 174 -7.47 -16.67 -11.71
CA ARG A 174 -8.23 -15.43 -11.94
C ARG A 174 -8.05 -14.39 -10.83
N LEU A 175 -6.80 -14.17 -10.41
CA LEU A 175 -6.43 -13.24 -9.33
C LEU A 175 -5.74 -11.97 -9.84
N CYS A 176 -5.44 -11.86 -11.14
CA CYS A 176 -4.78 -10.69 -11.67
C CYS A 176 -5.59 -9.41 -11.45
N GLY A 177 -4.93 -8.42 -10.85
CA GLY A 177 -5.49 -7.11 -10.54
C GLY A 177 -6.25 -7.05 -9.22
N ILE A 178 -6.56 -8.19 -8.58
CA ILE A 178 -7.31 -8.21 -7.31
C ILE A 178 -6.41 -7.79 -6.14
N TYR A 179 -5.26 -8.44 -5.99
CA TYR A 179 -4.29 -8.15 -4.92
C TYR A 179 -3.09 -7.32 -5.40
N GLY A 180 -3.20 -6.76 -6.60
CA GLY A 180 -2.13 -6.06 -7.26
C GLY A 180 -1.85 -6.58 -8.66
N TRP A 181 -1.10 -5.75 -9.39
CA TRP A 181 -0.69 -6.00 -10.75
C TRP A 181 0.71 -6.62 -10.74
N ARG A 182 0.77 -7.94 -10.55
CA ARG A 182 2.04 -8.68 -10.59
C ARG A 182 2.29 -9.19 -11.99
N GLU A 183 3.45 -8.87 -12.56
CA GLU A 183 3.74 -9.20 -13.95
C GLU A 183 3.71 -10.72 -14.24
N ASP A 184 4.23 -11.55 -13.33
CA ASP A 184 4.26 -13.00 -13.49
C ASP A 184 2.86 -13.64 -13.49
N LEU A 185 1.91 -13.01 -12.80
CA LEU A 185 0.51 -13.40 -12.76
C LEU A 185 -0.28 -12.79 -13.94
N CYS A 186 -0.17 -11.49 -14.13
CA CYS A 186 -0.98 -10.69 -15.05
C CYS A 186 -0.49 -10.68 -16.51
N GLY A 187 0.80 -10.93 -16.70
CA GLY A 187 1.52 -10.73 -17.95
C GLY A 187 1.92 -9.27 -18.16
N THR A 188 2.94 -9.06 -18.99
CA THR A 188 3.56 -7.76 -19.25
C THR A 188 2.55 -6.71 -19.69
N GLN A 189 1.58 -7.08 -20.55
CA GLN A 189 0.57 -6.12 -21.02
C GLN A 189 -0.28 -5.53 -19.87
N ARG A 190 -0.97 -6.38 -19.10
CA ARG A 190 -1.85 -5.88 -18.02
C ARG A 190 -1.04 -5.19 -16.92
N TYR A 191 0.16 -5.72 -16.64
CA TYR A 191 1.08 -5.09 -15.70
C TYR A 191 1.48 -3.68 -16.13
N CYS A 192 2.03 -3.50 -17.34
CA CYS A 192 2.42 -2.16 -17.80
C CYS A 192 1.21 -1.22 -17.93
N ASP A 193 0.09 -1.69 -18.50
CA ASP A 193 -1.13 -0.88 -18.65
C ASP A 193 -1.67 -0.40 -17.28
N SER A 194 -1.45 -1.17 -16.22
CA SER A 194 -1.94 -0.83 -14.87
C SER A 194 -1.18 0.31 -14.19
N ILE A 195 0.06 0.60 -14.61
CA ILE A 195 0.93 1.56 -13.91
C ILE A 195 0.34 2.97 -13.95
N ASP A 196 -0.28 3.33 -15.08
CA ASP A 196 -0.93 4.64 -15.21
C ASP A 196 -2.34 4.65 -14.57
N ALA A 197 -2.98 3.49 -14.44
CA ALA A 197 -4.35 3.37 -13.95
C ALA A 197 -4.43 3.26 -12.42
N GLU A 198 -3.56 2.43 -11.83
CA GLU A 198 -3.56 2.05 -10.41
C GLU A 198 -2.12 1.85 -9.91
N PRO A 199 -1.29 2.91 -9.93
CA PRO A 199 0.13 2.82 -9.59
C PRO A 199 0.37 2.22 -8.20
N GLU A 200 -0.53 2.48 -7.24
CA GLU A 200 -0.41 2.00 -5.87
C GLU A 200 -0.45 0.47 -5.78
N LEU A 201 -1.09 -0.20 -6.75
CA LEU A 201 -1.26 -1.65 -6.82
C LEU A 201 -0.16 -2.35 -7.62
N GLY A 202 0.81 -1.60 -8.15
CA GLY A 202 2.00 -2.13 -8.80
C GLY A 202 3.13 -2.45 -7.80
N ASP A 203 4.35 -2.51 -8.32
CA ASP A 203 5.58 -2.71 -7.54
C ASP A 203 6.49 -1.46 -7.48
N GLY A 204 6.13 -0.40 -8.22
CA GLY A 204 6.80 0.89 -8.23
C GLY A 204 8.03 0.94 -9.13
N ARG A 205 8.33 -0.14 -9.88
CA ARG A 205 9.53 -0.25 -10.73
C ARG A 205 9.59 0.79 -11.85
N PHE A 206 8.43 1.19 -12.38
CA PHE A 206 8.30 2.16 -13.47
C PHE A 206 7.37 3.29 -13.06
N ASP A 207 7.61 4.47 -13.62
CA ASP A 207 6.82 5.67 -13.37
C ASP A 207 5.68 5.84 -14.39
N SER A 208 5.68 5.04 -15.47
CA SER A 208 4.60 5.03 -16.45
C SER A 208 4.50 3.71 -17.22
N ALA A 209 3.35 3.46 -17.85
CA ALA A 209 3.16 2.35 -18.78
C ALA A 209 4.15 2.41 -19.96
N ALA A 210 4.43 3.62 -20.47
CA ALA A 210 5.36 3.82 -21.59
C ALA A 210 6.80 3.42 -21.21
N GLU A 211 7.26 3.81 -20.03
CA GLU A 211 8.56 3.38 -19.50
C GLU A 211 8.62 1.86 -19.32
N CYS A 212 7.56 1.28 -18.75
CA CYS A 212 7.44 -0.17 -18.57
C CYS A 212 7.57 -0.90 -19.92
N TYR A 213 6.81 -0.51 -20.94
CA TYR A 213 6.91 -1.13 -22.26
C TYR A 213 8.29 -0.96 -22.91
N ALA A 214 8.93 0.21 -22.75
CA ALA A 214 10.27 0.45 -23.27
C ALA A 214 11.35 -0.43 -22.60
N ALA A 215 11.11 -0.88 -21.37
CA ALA A 215 11.99 -1.78 -20.63
C ALA A 215 11.82 -3.26 -21.01
N HIS A 216 10.81 -3.62 -21.81
CA HIS A 216 10.52 -5.00 -22.19
C HIS A 216 10.90 -5.30 -23.65
N GLU A 217 11.15 -6.57 -23.92
CA GLU A 217 11.21 -7.10 -25.27
C GLU A 217 9.87 -6.83 -26.00
N PRO A 218 9.89 -6.62 -27.33
CA PRO A 218 8.67 -6.45 -28.09
C PRO A 218 7.73 -7.65 -27.90
N ARG A 219 6.42 -7.38 -27.90
CA ARG A 219 5.41 -8.43 -27.85
C ARG A 219 5.64 -9.46 -28.97
N PRO A 220 5.71 -10.77 -28.66
CA PRO A 220 5.93 -11.81 -29.66
C PRO A 220 4.88 -11.77 -30.78
N ALA A 221 5.35 -11.79 -32.03
CA ALA A 221 4.50 -11.91 -33.21
C ALA A 221 3.72 -13.23 -33.17
N GLY A 222 2.43 -13.19 -33.50
CA GLY A 222 1.56 -14.38 -33.46
C GLY A 222 0.99 -14.72 -32.08
N SER A 223 1.35 -13.98 -31.01
CA SER A 223 0.53 -13.98 -29.79
C SER A 223 -0.83 -13.37 -30.15
N ALA A 224 -1.83 -14.22 -30.42
CA ALA A 224 -3.21 -13.83 -30.68
C ALA A 224 -3.91 -13.21 -29.46
N ALA A 225 -3.15 -12.65 -28.52
CA ALA A 225 -3.65 -11.94 -27.37
C ALA A 225 -4.25 -10.62 -27.86
N ARG A 226 -5.58 -10.64 -28.01
CA ARG A 226 -6.42 -9.45 -27.96
C ARG A 226 -5.90 -8.51 -26.86
N LYS A 227 -6.01 -7.20 -27.08
CA LYS A 227 -5.72 -6.20 -26.03
C LYS A 227 -6.44 -6.67 -24.76
N LYS A 228 -5.68 -7.12 -23.75
CA LYS A 228 -6.27 -7.65 -22.53
C LYS A 228 -6.93 -6.50 -21.80
N SER A 229 -8.09 -6.76 -21.21
CA SER A 229 -8.77 -5.76 -20.38
C SER A 229 -7.94 -5.51 -19.11
N LEU A 230 -7.96 -4.27 -18.61
CA LEU A 230 -7.55 -3.96 -17.24
C LEU A 230 -8.63 -4.30 -16.21
N ARG A 231 -9.80 -4.78 -16.64
CA ARG A 231 -10.80 -5.28 -15.71
C ARG A 231 -10.28 -6.51 -14.97
N MET A 232 -10.54 -6.58 -13.67
CA MET A 232 -10.21 -7.73 -12.83
C MET A 232 -11.03 -8.94 -13.22
N ALA A 233 -10.47 -10.13 -13.07
CA ALA A 233 -11.18 -11.33 -13.43
C ALA A 233 -12.36 -11.58 -12.47
N TRP A 234 -13.55 -11.84 -13.02
CA TRP A 234 -14.72 -12.22 -12.20
C TRP A 234 -14.40 -13.49 -11.41
N HIS A 235 -14.62 -13.45 -10.09
CA HIS A 235 -14.39 -14.56 -9.16
C HIS A 235 -15.72 -15.09 -8.64
N PHE A 236 -15.99 -16.36 -8.91
CA PHE A 236 -17.20 -17.02 -8.40
C PHE A 236 -17.01 -17.44 -6.95
N GLN A 237 -18.08 -17.34 -6.17
CA GLN A 237 -18.13 -17.99 -4.87
C GLN A 237 -18.84 -19.34 -5.04
N HIS A 238 -18.14 -20.43 -4.77
CA HIS A 238 -18.66 -21.77 -5.01
C HIS A 238 -19.49 -22.35 -3.84
N SER A 239 -19.63 -21.61 -2.74
CA SER A 239 -20.32 -22.14 -1.54
C SER A 239 -21.24 -21.10 -0.88
N PRO A 240 -22.55 -21.39 -0.77
CA PRO A 240 -23.49 -20.58 0.02
C PRO A 240 -23.02 -20.38 1.48
N ARG A 241 -22.34 -21.38 2.05
CA ARG A 241 -21.78 -21.30 3.41
C ARG A 241 -20.69 -20.23 3.53
N ILE A 242 -19.80 -20.13 2.55
CA ILE A 242 -18.78 -19.08 2.56
C ILE A 242 -19.44 -17.71 2.40
N ARG A 243 -20.51 -17.61 1.58
CA ARG A 243 -21.24 -16.34 1.39
C ARG A 243 -21.84 -15.86 2.70
N GLN A 244 -22.57 -16.76 3.36
CA GLN A 244 -23.16 -16.51 4.65
C GLN A 244 -22.11 -16.11 5.68
N TRP A 245 -20.98 -16.83 5.74
CA TRP A 245 -19.87 -16.48 6.62
C TRP A 245 -19.32 -15.08 6.35
N CYS A 246 -19.12 -14.70 5.08
CA CYS A 246 -18.64 -13.36 4.74
C CYS A 246 -19.60 -12.25 5.20
N VAL A 247 -20.91 -12.46 5.02
CA VAL A 247 -21.94 -11.52 5.48
C VAL A 247 -21.94 -11.43 7.02
N GLU A 248 -21.93 -12.57 7.71
CA GLU A 248 -21.94 -12.64 9.17
C GLU A 248 -20.70 -12.00 9.80
N GLN A 249 -19.52 -12.22 9.20
CA GLN A 249 -18.26 -11.64 9.68
C GLN A 249 -18.02 -10.21 9.20
N ARG A 250 -18.90 -9.64 8.37
CA ARG A 250 -18.69 -8.35 7.68
C ARG A 250 -17.33 -8.33 6.98
N PHE A 251 -16.96 -9.45 6.36
CA PHE A 251 -15.66 -9.68 5.77
C PHE A 251 -15.76 -9.61 4.25
N TRP A 252 -15.35 -8.46 3.69
CA TRP A 252 -15.53 -8.14 2.27
C TRP A 252 -14.25 -8.46 1.49
N ASN A 253 -13.96 -9.76 1.33
CA ASN A 253 -12.77 -10.27 0.66
C ASN A 253 -13.14 -10.98 -0.65
N ILE A 254 -12.23 -11.07 -1.62
CA ILE A 254 -12.51 -11.77 -2.90
C ILE A 254 -12.83 -13.27 -2.74
N ALA A 255 -12.42 -13.90 -1.63
CA ALA A 255 -12.85 -15.26 -1.29
C ALA A 255 -14.39 -15.37 -1.14
N CYS A 256 -15.06 -14.23 -0.94
CA CYS A 256 -16.51 -14.07 -0.93
C CYS A 256 -17.12 -13.94 -2.35
N GLY A 257 -16.32 -14.15 -3.39
CA GLY A 257 -16.67 -13.85 -4.77
C GLY A 257 -16.73 -12.34 -5.05
N THR A 258 -16.78 -11.99 -6.33
CA THR A 258 -16.83 -10.59 -6.79
C THR A 258 -18.03 -9.84 -6.21
N GLU A 259 -19.21 -10.48 -6.13
CA GLU A 259 -20.40 -9.83 -5.58
C GLU A 259 -20.24 -9.52 -4.10
N GLY A 260 -19.81 -10.50 -3.29
CA GLY A 260 -19.58 -10.30 -1.86
C GLY A 260 -18.51 -9.25 -1.59
N TYR A 261 -17.39 -9.32 -2.31
CA TYR A 261 -16.34 -8.29 -2.22
C TYR A 261 -16.87 -6.88 -2.53
N CYS A 262 -17.63 -6.72 -3.61
CA CYS A 262 -18.16 -5.41 -4.00
C CYS A 262 -19.30 -4.91 -3.11
N GLU A 263 -20.07 -5.79 -2.44
CA GLU A 263 -21.14 -5.39 -1.50
C GLU A 263 -20.60 -4.59 -0.30
N GLY A 264 -19.36 -4.86 0.13
CA GLY A 264 -18.73 -4.16 1.24
C GLY A 264 -18.64 -2.65 1.07
N TYR A 265 -18.52 -2.16 -0.17
CA TYR A 265 -18.35 -0.73 -0.44
C TYR A 265 -19.57 0.12 -0.10
N ASP A 266 -20.77 -0.45 -0.15
CA ASP A 266 -21.99 0.27 0.19
C ASP A 266 -22.44 -0.02 1.64
N ILE A 267 -22.01 -1.15 2.23
CA ILE A 267 -22.42 -1.58 3.58
C ILE A 267 -21.47 -1.06 4.64
N ASP A 268 -20.17 -1.14 4.38
CA ASP A 268 -19.12 -0.91 5.35
C ASP A 268 -17.81 -0.50 4.66
N PHE A 269 -17.85 0.66 4.00
CA PHE A 269 -16.74 1.20 3.23
C PHE A 269 -15.41 1.19 4.02
N ASN A 270 -15.48 1.49 5.32
CA ASN A 270 -14.29 1.52 6.17
C ASN A 270 -13.67 0.13 6.34
N ASN A 271 -14.43 -0.96 6.23
CA ASN A 271 -13.91 -2.34 6.20
C ASN A 271 -13.56 -2.88 4.81
N THR A 272 -13.46 -2.01 3.80
CA THR A 272 -12.93 -2.34 2.47
C THR A 272 -11.49 -1.85 2.29
N ASP A 273 -10.84 -2.23 1.18
CA ASP A 273 -9.57 -1.63 0.77
C ASP A 273 -9.74 -0.19 0.21
N ALA A 274 -10.97 0.31 0.12
CA ALA A 274 -11.33 1.64 -0.39
C ALA A 274 -10.80 1.97 -1.79
N ARG A 275 -10.53 0.94 -2.60
CA ARG A 275 -10.13 1.11 -4.00
C ARG A 275 -11.26 1.69 -4.85
N PHE A 276 -12.51 1.30 -4.56
CA PHE A 276 -13.70 1.79 -5.25
C PHE A 276 -14.53 2.70 -4.36
N LYS A 277 -15.31 3.61 -4.96
CA LYS A 277 -16.19 4.53 -4.22
C LYS A 277 -17.56 3.94 -3.87
N SER A 278 -17.94 2.85 -4.54
CA SER A 278 -19.24 2.20 -4.39
C SER A 278 -19.19 0.79 -4.94
N ARG A 279 -20.21 -0.01 -4.61
CA ARG A 279 -20.41 -1.34 -5.20
C ARG A 279 -20.46 -1.29 -6.72
N ALA A 280 -21.16 -0.31 -7.29
CA ALA A 280 -21.31 -0.19 -8.74
C ALA A 280 -19.96 0.04 -9.42
N ALA A 281 -19.15 0.97 -8.89
CA ALA A 281 -17.80 1.21 -9.39
C ALA A 281 -16.90 -0.03 -9.24
N CYS A 282 -17.03 -0.77 -8.13
CA CYS A 282 -16.34 -2.04 -7.94
C CYS A 282 -16.73 -3.06 -9.01
N LEU A 283 -18.03 -3.30 -9.25
CA LEU A 283 -18.49 -4.27 -10.24
C LEU A 283 -18.07 -3.91 -11.68
N GLU A 284 -18.06 -2.62 -12.04
CA GLU A 284 -17.60 -2.16 -13.36
C GLU A 284 -16.10 -2.42 -13.60
N ALA A 285 -15.31 -2.48 -12.53
CA ALA A 285 -13.89 -2.80 -12.58
C ALA A 285 -13.63 -4.30 -12.80
N PHE A 286 -14.65 -5.17 -12.73
CA PHE A 286 -14.53 -6.59 -13.06
C PHE A 286 -14.95 -6.89 -14.49
N GLU A 287 -14.37 -7.95 -15.04
CA GLU A 287 -14.81 -8.57 -16.29
C GLU A 287 -16.29 -8.94 -16.17
N ASP A 288 -16.98 -8.95 -17.32
CA ASP A 288 -18.39 -9.33 -17.34
C ASP A 288 -18.55 -10.71 -16.69
N ARG A 289 -19.56 -10.83 -15.82
CA ARG A 289 -19.90 -12.10 -15.17
C ARG A 289 -20.03 -13.16 -16.26
N PRO A 290 -19.19 -14.21 -16.25
CA PRO A 290 -19.29 -15.26 -17.24
C PRO A 290 -20.71 -15.82 -17.17
N MET A 291 -21.41 -15.87 -18.30
CA MET A 291 -22.67 -16.59 -18.35
C MET A 291 -22.32 -18.04 -18.06
N LEU A 292 -22.62 -18.49 -16.83
CA LEU A 292 -22.61 -19.90 -16.49
C LEU A 292 -23.66 -20.52 -17.39
N HIS A 293 -23.26 -21.06 -18.55
CA HIS A 293 -24.09 -22.00 -19.28
C HIS A 293 -24.40 -23.14 -18.33
N GLN A 294 -25.60 -23.13 -17.74
CA GLN A 294 -26.33 -24.28 -17.20
C GLN A 294 -25.41 -25.42 -16.73
N VAL A 295 -24.48 -25.12 -15.81
CA VAL A 295 -23.77 -26.19 -15.12
C VAL A 295 -24.79 -26.66 -14.11
N ASN A 296 -25.54 -27.67 -14.54
CA ASN A 296 -26.66 -28.28 -13.84
C ASN A 296 -26.49 -28.14 -12.33
N GLU A 297 -27.48 -27.50 -11.71
CA GLU A 297 -27.94 -27.90 -10.38
C GLU A 297 -28.26 -29.40 -10.47
N VAL A 298 -27.22 -30.24 -10.37
CA VAL A 298 -27.40 -31.62 -9.98
C VAL A 298 -27.85 -31.50 -8.54
N GLU A 299 -29.17 -31.50 -8.36
CA GLU A 299 -29.83 -31.84 -7.12
C GLU A 299 -29.07 -33.02 -6.51
N LEU A 300 -28.29 -32.73 -5.47
CA LEU A 300 -27.78 -33.78 -4.61
C LEU A 300 -29.01 -34.34 -3.87
N PRO A 301 -29.30 -35.65 -3.97
CA PRO A 301 -30.42 -36.29 -3.29
C PRO A 301 -30.28 -36.24 -1.77
#